data_AF-A0A1Y2EH54-F1
#
_entry.id   AF-A0A1Y2EH54-F1
#
_cell.length_a   1.000
_cell.length_b   1.000
_cell.length_c   1.000
_cell.angle_alpha   90.00
_cell.angle_beta   90.00
_cell.angle_gamma   90.00
#
_symmetry.space_group_name_H-M   'P 1'
#
loop_
_entity.id
_entity.type
_entity.pdbx_description
1 polymer ?
#
loop_
_entity_poly.entity_id
_entity_poly.type
_entity_poly.pdbx_seq_one_letter_code
_entity_poly.pdbx_strand_id
1 'polypeptide(L)'
;MKFFASLLATASLAAAHGYVDNATIGGEVYTFYQPYTDPYMSPIPDRISRPIQGNGPVTDVTLADLQCGGYTEGGIVGSSPAALHAPAAAGSKVTLYWTLWPESHVGPTITYMAKCPDAGCDSYMPNSTAVWFKVQESGRTGTSNTWGDTSLMTAGNAGVSYTIPSCLSAGNYLVRHEIIALHAAYSYPGAQFYPGCHQLKVTGGGSTTPSDLVAFPGAYKGSDAGITYDSYQAQTYTVPGPAVFTC
;
A
#
# COMPACT_ATOMS: atom_id res chain seq x y z
N MET A 1 -24.35 -11.07 -52.81
CA MET A 1 -24.36 -10.07 -51.72
C MET A 1 -24.82 -10.73 -50.43
N LYS A 2 -23.90 -11.02 -49.50
CA LYS A 2 -24.19 -11.12 -48.05
C LYS A 2 -22.90 -10.77 -47.31
N PHE A 3 -22.73 -9.49 -46.96
CA PHE A 3 -21.69 -9.07 -46.03
C PHE A 3 -22.21 -9.36 -44.61
N PHE A 4 -21.57 -10.30 -43.92
CA PHE A 4 -21.70 -10.43 -42.46
C PHE A 4 -20.79 -9.40 -41.82
N ALA A 5 -21.36 -8.37 -41.21
CA ALA A 5 -20.63 -7.45 -40.35
C ALA A 5 -20.55 -8.07 -38.95
N SER A 6 -19.37 -8.57 -38.58
CA SER A 6 -19.08 -9.00 -37.22
C SER A 6 -18.87 -7.76 -36.35
N LEU A 7 -19.80 -7.49 -35.44
CA LEU A 7 -19.65 -6.48 -34.40
C LEU A 7 -18.64 -7.02 -33.36
N LEU A 8 -17.41 -6.48 -33.34
CA LEU A 8 -16.49 -6.72 -32.22
C LEU A 8 -17.02 -5.95 -31.00
N ALA A 9 -17.61 -6.66 -30.05
CA ALA A 9 -17.87 -6.11 -28.73
C ALA A 9 -16.53 -6.04 -27.96
N THR A 10 -15.96 -4.86 -27.86
CA THR A 10 -14.88 -4.60 -26.89
C THR A 10 -15.50 -4.59 -25.50
N ALA A 11 -15.38 -5.69 -24.76
CA ALA A 11 -15.68 -5.69 -23.34
C ALA A 11 -14.64 -4.80 -22.65
N SER A 12 -15.05 -3.61 -22.20
CA SER A 12 -14.23 -2.83 -21.26
C SER A 12 -14.16 -3.62 -19.97
N LEU A 13 -13.02 -4.27 -19.70
CA LEU A 13 -12.70 -4.75 -18.36
C LEU A 13 -12.59 -3.50 -17.47
N ALA A 14 -13.66 -3.17 -16.76
CA ALA A 14 -13.58 -2.24 -15.66
C ALA A 14 -12.74 -2.90 -14.57
N ALA A 15 -11.48 -2.46 -14.40
CA ALA A 15 -10.70 -2.82 -13.22
C ALA A 15 -11.45 -2.25 -12.02
N ALA A 16 -12.06 -3.12 -11.22
CA ALA A 16 -12.86 -2.69 -10.08
C ALA A 16 -11.98 -2.35 -8.87
N HIS A 17 -10.75 -2.86 -8.81
CA HIS A 17 -9.86 -2.87 -7.65
C HIS A 17 -8.39 -3.01 -8.11
N GLY A 18 -7.42 -2.78 -7.23
CA GLY A 18 -6.00 -2.80 -7.62
C GLY A 18 -5.01 -3.19 -6.54
N TYR A 19 -3.74 -3.30 -6.93
CA TYR A 19 -2.58 -3.57 -6.08
C TYR A 19 -1.32 -2.89 -6.67
N VAL A 20 -0.23 -2.82 -5.89
CA VAL A 20 1.08 -2.37 -6.40
C VAL A 20 1.68 -3.46 -7.29
N ASP A 21 1.80 -3.17 -8.59
CA ASP A 21 2.27 -4.11 -9.59
C ASP A 21 3.80 -4.21 -9.61
N ASN A 22 4.48 -3.07 -9.51
CA ASN A 22 5.93 -2.98 -9.48
C ASN A 22 6.41 -1.67 -8.84
N ALA A 23 7.71 -1.54 -8.61
CA ALA A 23 8.32 -0.33 -8.08
C ALA A 23 9.67 -0.04 -8.71
N THR A 24 10.06 1.24 -8.74
CA THR A 24 11.44 1.67 -8.99
C THR A 24 12.11 2.01 -7.66
N ILE A 25 13.14 1.24 -7.30
CA ILE A 25 13.88 1.36 -6.03
C ILE A 25 15.37 1.36 -6.35
N GLY A 26 16.11 2.37 -5.89
CA GLY A 26 17.56 2.43 -6.14
C GLY A 26 17.95 2.52 -7.63
N GLY A 27 17.02 2.95 -8.49
CA GLY A 27 17.21 2.99 -9.95
C GLY A 27 16.84 1.70 -10.68
N GLU A 28 16.51 0.63 -9.95
CA GLU A 28 16.13 -0.67 -10.51
C GLU A 28 14.61 -0.89 -10.42
N VAL A 29 14.05 -1.61 -11.40
CA VAL A 29 12.64 -1.99 -11.42
C VAL A 29 12.47 -3.36 -10.75
N TYR A 30 11.57 -3.42 -9.77
CA TYR A 30 11.21 -4.64 -9.06
C TYR A 30 9.75 -4.97 -9.32
N THR A 31 9.50 -6.12 -9.95
CA THR A 31 8.14 -6.68 -10.02
C THR A 31 7.72 -7.14 -8.63
N PHE A 32 6.58 -6.65 -8.17
CA PHE A 32 5.99 -7.06 -6.90
C PHE A 32 5.25 -8.39 -7.09
N TYR A 33 4.76 -8.95 -5.99
CA TYR A 33 4.00 -10.17 -5.95
C TYR A 33 2.76 -10.03 -6.82
N GLN A 34 2.58 -10.99 -7.73
CA GLN A 34 1.48 -11.01 -8.68
C GLN A 34 0.44 -12.02 -8.20
N PRO A 35 -0.64 -11.61 -7.51
CA PRO A 35 -1.58 -12.54 -6.88
C PRO A 35 -2.33 -13.42 -7.87
N TYR A 36 -2.40 -13.01 -9.14
CA TYR A 36 -3.06 -13.76 -10.22
C TYR A 36 -2.11 -14.57 -11.09
N THR A 37 -0.80 -14.54 -10.79
CA THR A 37 0.23 -15.20 -11.61
C THR A 37 1.15 -16.06 -10.75
N ASP A 38 1.77 -15.48 -9.71
CA ASP A 38 2.80 -16.13 -8.90
C ASP A 38 2.33 -17.45 -8.25
N PRO A 39 1.10 -17.57 -7.68
CA PRO A 39 0.59 -18.84 -7.14
C PRO A 39 0.51 -20.00 -8.13
N TYR A 40 0.50 -19.71 -9.43
CA TYR A 40 0.31 -20.69 -10.51
C TYR A 40 1.61 -21.00 -11.25
N MET A 41 2.75 -20.44 -10.80
CA MET A 41 4.07 -20.68 -11.38
C MET A 41 4.83 -21.81 -10.67
N SER A 42 5.75 -22.47 -11.39
CA SER A 42 6.63 -23.50 -10.84
C SER A 42 8.05 -23.35 -11.43
N PRO A 43 9.06 -22.94 -10.63
CA PRO A 43 8.96 -22.53 -9.24
C PRO A 43 8.17 -21.20 -9.07
N ILE A 44 7.63 -20.97 -7.86
CA ILE A 44 7.07 -19.66 -7.49
C ILE A 44 8.24 -18.65 -7.47
N PRO A 45 8.13 -17.48 -8.12
CA PRO A 45 9.20 -16.48 -8.12
C PRO A 45 9.43 -15.87 -6.74
N ASP A 46 10.69 -15.68 -6.37
CA ASP A 46 11.06 -14.87 -5.20
C ASP A 46 10.78 -13.38 -5.47
N ARG A 47 10.20 -12.70 -4.49
CA ARG A 47 9.80 -11.28 -4.57
C ARG A 47 10.38 -10.48 -3.41
N ILE A 48 10.47 -9.15 -3.59
CA ILE A 48 10.76 -8.22 -2.49
C ILE A 48 9.49 -7.80 -1.73
N SER A 49 8.32 -8.01 -2.33
CA SER A 49 7.03 -7.68 -1.71
C SER A 49 6.36 -8.92 -1.18
N ARG A 50 5.61 -8.76 -0.10
CA ARG A 50 4.89 -9.83 0.56
C ARG A 50 3.68 -10.27 -0.26
N PRO A 51 3.24 -11.54 -0.15
CA PRO A 51 2.04 -12.00 -0.80
C PRO A 51 0.80 -11.22 -0.37
N ILE A 52 -0.11 -10.98 -1.30
CA ILE A 52 -1.44 -10.41 -1.04
C ILE A 52 -2.50 -11.37 -1.58
N GLN A 53 -3.71 -11.29 -1.02
CA GLN A 53 -4.86 -12.14 -1.36
C GLN A 53 -5.37 -11.99 -2.80
N GLY A 54 -5.00 -10.90 -3.48
CA GLY A 54 -5.66 -10.41 -4.69
C GLY A 54 -5.71 -8.89 -4.68
N ASN A 55 -6.63 -8.34 -5.47
CA ASN A 55 -6.88 -6.90 -5.53
C ASN A 55 -7.98 -6.42 -4.55
N GLY A 56 -8.68 -7.32 -3.84
CA GLY A 56 -9.78 -6.94 -2.93
C GLY A 56 -9.32 -6.20 -1.67
N PRO A 57 -10.22 -5.47 -0.98
CA PRO A 57 -9.87 -4.69 0.19
C PRO A 57 -9.86 -5.50 1.48
N VAL A 58 -9.17 -4.98 2.48
CA VAL A 58 -9.43 -5.25 3.90
C VAL A 58 -10.46 -4.22 4.38
N THR A 59 -11.45 -4.62 5.20
CA THR A 59 -12.54 -3.72 5.65
C THR A 59 -12.66 -3.61 7.17
N ASP A 60 -11.94 -4.46 7.92
CA ASP A 60 -11.92 -4.45 9.38
C ASP A 60 -10.53 -4.06 9.89
N VAL A 61 -10.46 -2.91 10.58
CA VAL A 61 -9.20 -2.35 11.10
C VAL A 61 -8.60 -3.14 12.26
N THR A 62 -9.34 -4.12 12.80
CA THR A 62 -8.91 -4.97 13.91
C THR A 62 -8.19 -6.23 13.46
N LEU A 63 -8.23 -6.55 12.17
CA LEU A 63 -7.62 -7.77 11.62
C LEU A 63 -6.12 -7.61 11.34
N ALA A 64 -5.40 -8.73 11.44
CA ALA A 64 -3.98 -8.81 11.03
C ALA A 64 -3.78 -8.44 9.54
N ASP A 65 -4.81 -8.64 8.72
CA ASP A 65 -4.86 -8.33 7.29
C ASP A 65 -4.50 -6.86 6.99
N LEU A 66 -4.82 -5.95 7.91
CA LEU A 66 -4.53 -4.52 7.77
C LEU A 66 -3.01 -4.24 7.66
N GLN A 67 -2.16 -5.14 8.15
CA GLN A 67 -0.71 -4.92 8.17
C GLN A 67 -0.09 -4.97 6.77
N CYS A 68 -0.29 -6.05 6.01
CA CYS A 68 0.39 -6.28 4.74
C CYS A 68 -0.50 -6.93 3.67
N GLY A 69 -1.81 -6.99 3.88
CA GLY A 69 -2.76 -7.76 3.08
C GLY A 69 -3.23 -9.02 3.81
N GLY A 70 -4.31 -9.61 3.31
CA GLY A 70 -5.02 -10.75 3.87
C GLY A 70 -6.50 -10.74 3.49
N TYR A 71 -7.17 -11.88 3.64
CA TYR A 71 -8.62 -12.00 3.56
C TYR A 71 -9.09 -13.08 4.54
N THR A 72 -9.13 -12.72 5.82
CA THR A 72 -9.43 -13.64 6.94
C THR A 72 -10.78 -14.32 6.74
N GLU A 73 -11.80 -13.61 6.24
CA GLU A 73 -13.12 -14.18 5.94
C GLU A 73 -13.06 -15.29 4.87
N GLY A 74 -12.14 -15.18 3.91
CA GLY A 74 -11.87 -16.21 2.91
C GLY A 74 -10.77 -17.21 3.29
N GLY A 75 -10.30 -17.20 4.55
CA GLY A 75 -9.32 -18.14 5.07
C GLY A 75 -7.85 -17.78 4.87
N ILE A 76 -7.54 -16.59 4.35
CA ILE A 76 -6.16 -16.08 4.21
C ILE A 76 -5.90 -15.10 5.35
N VAL A 77 -5.29 -15.55 6.44
CA VAL A 77 -5.03 -14.69 7.61
C VAL A 77 -3.72 -13.94 7.43
N GLY A 78 -3.78 -12.63 7.25
CA GLY A 78 -2.63 -11.78 7.04
C GLY A 78 -1.81 -12.12 5.79
N SER A 79 -0.52 -11.82 5.88
CA SER A 79 0.47 -12.04 4.83
C SER A 79 1.69 -12.76 5.41
N SER A 80 2.68 -13.11 4.58
CA SER A 80 3.93 -13.77 4.98
C SER A 80 5.15 -12.96 4.55
N PRO A 81 6.33 -13.17 5.16
CA PRO A 81 7.58 -12.56 4.71
C PRO A 81 7.87 -12.83 3.23
N ALA A 82 8.52 -11.86 2.57
CA ALA A 82 9.02 -12.03 1.21
C ALA A 82 10.48 -12.52 1.26
N ALA A 83 10.93 -13.22 0.22
CA ALA A 83 12.27 -13.84 0.23
C ALA A 83 13.41 -12.82 0.07
N LEU A 84 13.16 -11.67 -0.58
CA LEU A 84 14.21 -10.74 -1.01
C LEU A 84 14.08 -9.35 -0.39
N HIS A 85 15.16 -8.56 -0.48
CA HIS A 85 15.20 -7.14 -0.15
C HIS A 85 15.73 -6.33 -1.32
N ALA A 86 15.17 -5.14 -1.56
CA ALA A 86 15.74 -4.19 -2.51
C ALA A 86 16.75 -3.25 -1.82
N PRO A 87 18.01 -3.17 -2.26
CA PRO A 87 18.96 -2.18 -1.77
C PRO A 87 18.50 -0.75 -2.11
N ALA A 88 18.54 0.17 -1.16
CA ALA A 88 18.21 1.57 -1.38
C ALA A 88 19.00 2.48 -0.42
N ALA A 89 19.52 3.61 -0.91
CA ALA A 89 20.18 4.57 -0.03
C ALA A 89 19.15 5.33 0.82
N ALA A 90 19.46 5.60 2.08
CA ALA A 90 18.70 6.57 2.86
C ALA A 90 18.69 7.93 2.12
N GLY A 91 17.54 8.62 2.10
CA GLY A 91 17.32 9.83 1.32
C GLY A 91 16.94 9.60 -0.14
N SER A 92 17.00 8.36 -0.65
CA SER A 92 16.56 8.06 -2.01
C SER A 92 15.03 7.98 -2.14
N LYS A 93 14.54 8.28 -3.34
CA LYS A 93 13.12 8.18 -3.71
C LYS A 93 12.80 6.76 -4.17
N VAL A 94 11.64 6.26 -3.75
CA VAL A 94 11.00 5.04 -4.25
C VAL A 94 9.70 5.43 -4.94
N THR A 95 9.42 4.85 -6.11
CA THR A 95 8.14 5.02 -6.81
C THR A 95 7.43 3.68 -6.90
N LEU A 96 6.17 3.63 -6.47
CA LEU A 96 5.29 2.46 -6.49
C LEU A 96 4.25 2.63 -7.61
N TYR A 97 4.16 1.66 -8.51
CA TYR A 97 3.23 1.67 -9.63
C TYR A 97 2.06 0.74 -9.34
N TRP A 98 0.88 1.31 -9.24
CA TRP A 98 -0.35 0.55 -9.06
C TRP A 98 -0.89 0.10 -10.41
N THR A 99 -1.59 -1.04 -10.42
CA THR A 99 -2.56 -1.32 -11.47
C THR A 99 -3.53 -0.14 -11.62
N LEU A 100 -4.17 0.01 -12.79
CA LEU A 100 -5.13 1.11 -13.02
C LEU A 100 -6.15 1.22 -11.88
N TRP A 101 -6.19 2.37 -11.21
CA TRP A 101 -7.05 2.58 -10.05
C TRP A 101 -8.45 3.04 -10.47
N PRO A 102 -9.54 2.52 -9.88
CA PRO A 102 -10.89 2.94 -10.26
C PRO A 102 -11.16 4.38 -9.84
N GLU A 103 -11.73 5.19 -10.72
CA GLU A 103 -12.05 6.61 -10.45
C GLU A 103 -12.98 6.81 -9.24
N SER A 104 -13.84 5.83 -8.95
CA SER A 104 -14.74 5.89 -7.81
C SER A 104 -14.02 5.78 -6.47
N HIS A 105 -12.85 5.14 -6.41
CA HIS A 105 -12.19 4.71 -5.18
C HIS A 105 -11.34 5.81 -4.52
N VAL A 106 -11.78 7.07 -4.57
CA VAL A 106 -11.06 8.22 -4.02
C VAL A 106 -10.59 8.00 -2.58
N GLY A 107 -9.35 8.41 -2.30
CA GLY A 107 -8.77 8.13 -1.00
C GLY A 107 -7.36 8.66 -0.80
N PRO A 108 -6.87 8.68 0.46
CA PRO A 108 -5.47 8.97 0.70
C PRO A 108 -4.55 7.84 0.23
N THR A 109 -3.30 8.20 -0.03
CA THR A 109 -2.17 7.26 -0.04
C THR A 109 -1.33 7.48 1.21
N ILE A 110 -0.93 6.39 1.86
CA ILE A 110 -0.15 6.45 3.11
C ILE A 110 0.97 5.42 3.06
N THR A 111 2.17 5.83 3.47
CA THR A 111 3.34 4.94 3.52
C THR A 111 3.99 4.99 4.89
N TYR A 112 4.28 3.81 5.43
CA TYR A 112 4.95 3.58 6.70
C TYR A 112 6.22 2.78 6.49
N MET A 113 7.14 2.89 7.43
CA MET A 113 8.31 2.02 7.53
C MET A 113 8.41 1.41 8.93
N ALA A 114 9.05 0.26 9.03
CA ALA A 114 9.40 -0.40 10.29
C ALA A 114 10.76 -1.07 10.16
N LYS A 115 11.65 -0.89 11.15
CA LYS A 115 12.95 -1.57 11.15
C LYS A 115 12.77 -3.06 11.43
N CYS A 116 13.35 -3.92 10.60
CA CYS A 116 13.43 -5.35 10.85
C CYS A 116 14.57 -5.65 11.82
N PRO A 117 14.59 -6.85 12.45
CA PRO A 117 15.78 -7.35 13.12
C PRO A 117 16.99 -7.39 12.17
N ASP A 118 18.20 -7.37 12.74
CA ASP A 118 19.44 -7.44 11.96
C ASP A 118 19.50 -8.70 11.07
N ALA A 119 18.86 -9.77 11.52
CA ALA A 119 18.74 -11.03 10.78
C ALA A 119 18.01 -10.89 9.43
N GLY A 120 17.15 -9.87 9.24
CA GLY A 120 16.40 -9.67 8.01
C GLY A 120 14.89 -9.47 8.20
N CYS A 121 14.21 -9.21 7.08
CA CYS A 121 12.74 -9.09 7.04
C CYS A 121 12.05 -10.36 6.53
N ASP A 122 12.82 -11.23 5.89
CA ASP A 122 12.48 -12.49 5.21
C ASP A 122 12.03 -13.60 6.17
N SER A 123 12.21 -13.39 7.48
CA SER A 123 11.69 -14.27 8.54
C SER A 123 10.97 -13.49 9.66
N TYR A 124 10.66 -12.21 9.43
CA TYR A 124 10.11 -11.33 10.46
C TYR A 124 8.64 -11.01 10.25
N MET A 125 7.79 -11.19 11.26
CA MET A 125 6.40 -10.71 11.29
C MET A 125 6.21 -9.84 12.54
N PRO A 126 5.94 -8.53 12.40
CA PRO A 126 5.78 -7.67 13.57
C PRO A 126 4.47 -7.91 14.34
N ASN A 127 3.46 -8.52 13.71
CA ASN A 127 2.14 -8.78 14.31
C ASN A 127 1.59 -7.50 14.97
N SER A 128 1.06 -7.55 16.19
CA SER A 128 0.53 -6.39 16.91
C SER A 128 1.59 -5.54 17.62
N THR A 129 2.87 -5.67 17.29
CA THR A 129 3.94 -4.87 17.90
C THR A 129 3.97 -3.46 17.31
N ALA A 130 4.10 -2.44 18.16
CA ALA A 130 4.22 -1.06 17.73
C ALA A 130 5.62 -0.78 17.15
N VAL A 131 5.76 -0.88 15.83
CA VAL A 131 7.04 -0.75 15.12
C VAL A 131 6.99 0.21 13.92
N TRP A 132 5.79 0.66 13.54
CA TRP A 132 5.55 1.41 12.32
C TRP A 132 5.61 2.90 12.57
N PHE A 133 6.35 3.64 11.74
CA PHE A 133 6.34 5.10 11.69
C PHE A 133 5.95 5.56 10.28
N LYS A 134 5.15 6.60 10.19
CA LYS A 134 4.64 7.13 8.91
C LYS A 134 5.75 7.93 8.22
N VAL A 135 6.00 7.70 6.94
CA VAL A 135 7.03 8.42 6.15
C VAL A 135 6.46 9.29 5.04
N GLN A 136 5.21 9.03 4.63
CA GLN A 136 4.52 9.83 3.63
C GLN A 136 3.02 9.69 3.81
N GLU A 137 2.30 10.79 3.59
CA GLU A 137 0.85 10.79 3.38
C GLU A 137 0.45 11.78 2.31
N SER A 138 -0.65 11.50 1.62
CA SER A 138 -1.32 12.43 0.72
C SER A 138 -2.82 12.20 0.85
N GLY A 139 -3.55 13.19 1.38
CA GLY A 139 -5.00 13.13 1.60
C GLY A 139 -5.80 13.88 0.53
N ARG A 140 -6.92 14.49 0.94
CA ARG A 140 -7.74 15.36 0.09
C ARG A 140 -7.08 16.74 -0.08
N THR A 141 -7.12 17.30 -1.28
CA THR A 141 -6.67 18.68 -1.54
C THR A 141 -7.76 19.67 -1.15
N GLY A 142 -7.68 20.21 0.06
CA GLY A 142 -8.70 21.11 0.60
C GLY A 142 -10.06 20.41 0.65
N THR A 143 -11.03 20.91 -0.12
CA THR A 143 -12.38 20.33 -0.26
C THR A 143 -12.67 19.82 -1.68
N SER A 144 -11.65 19.74 -2.56
CA SER A 144 -11.80 19.31 -3.96
C SER A 144 -12.03 17.80 -4.09
N ASN A 145 -12.23 17.31 -5.32
CA ASN A 145 -12.24 15.87 -5.61
C ASN A 145 -10.86 15.34 -6.00
N THR A 146 -9.79 16.05 -5.64
CA THR A 146 -8.40 15.59 -5.83
C THR A 146 -7.88 15.01 -4.53
N TRP A 147 -7.41 13.78 -4.63
CA TRP A 147 -6.99 12.90 -3.54
C TRP A 147 -5.59 12.33 -3.81
N GLY A 148 -5.01 11.69 -2.80
CA GLY A 148 -3.67 11.11 -2.88
C GLY A 148 -3.53 10.02 -3.94
N ASP A 149 -4.63 9.39 -4.35
CA ASP A 149 -4.71 8.34 -5.37
C ASP A 149 -5.15 8.84 -6.76
N THR A 150 -5.49 10.13 -6.92
CA THR A 150 -6.08 10.65 -8.17
C THR A 150 -5.16 10.46 -9.38
N SER A 151 -3.84 10.52 -9.20
CA SER A 151 -2.88 10.28 -10.29
C SER A 151 -2.87 8.83 -10.78
N LEU A 152 -3.38 7.88 -9.98
CA LEU A 152 -3.41 6.45 -10.28
C LEU A 152 -4.59 6.04 -11.17
N MET A 153 -5.58 6.93 -11.30
CA MET A 153 -6.82 6.69 -12.03
C MET A 153 -6.67 6.83 -13.55
N THR A 154 -5.52 7.32 -14.03
CA THR A 154 -5.24 7.48 -15.46
C THR A 154 -4.31 6.37 -15.96
N ALA A 155 -4.57 5.85 -17.16
CA ALA A 155 -3.68 4.87 -17.79
C ALA A 155 -2.26 5.42 -17.98
N GLY A 156 -1.25 4.60 -17.68
CA GLY A 156 0.14 5.03 -17.63
C GLY A 156 0.46 5.87 -16.39
N ASN A 157 -0.29 5.69 -15.28
CA ASN A 157 -0.13 6.44 -14.04
C ASN A 157 1.34 6.59 -13.62
N ALA A 158 1.66 7.76 -13.05
CA ALA A 158 3.02 8.11 -12.65
C ALA A 158 3.50 7.39 -11.36
N GLY A 159 2.65 6.54 -10.76
CA GLY A 159 2.87 5.91 -9.47
C GLY A 159 2.74 6.87 -8.28
N VAL A 160 2.92 6.31 -7.07
CA VAL A 160 3.04 7.05 -5.80
C VAL A 160 4.50 7.00 -5.36
N SER A 161 5.05 8.15 -4.98
CA SER A 161 6.43 8.23 -4.50
C SER A 161 6.51 8.50 -3.01
N TYR A 162 7.50 7.90 -2.35
CA TYR A 162 7.95 8.29 -1.01
C TYR A 162 9.48 8.37 -0.98
N THR A 163 10.01 9.11 -0.01
CA THR A 163 11.45 9.22 0.22
C THR A 163 11.82 8.47 1.48
N ILE A 164 12.84 7.61 1.41
CA ILE A 164 13.38 6.95 2.60
C ILE A 164 14.03 8.05 3.46
N PRO A 165 13.64 8.25 4.73
CA PRO A 165 14.20 9.35 5.52
C PRO A 165 15.73 9.22 5.65
N SER A 166 16.45 10.31 5.37
CA SER A 166 17.91 10.31 5.24
C SER A 166 18.64 10.05 6.56
N CYS A 167 18.00 10.33 7.69
CA CYS A 167 18.57 10.14 9.03
C CYS A 167 18.42 8.71 9.58
N LEU A 168 17.70 7.82 8.88
CA LEU A 168 17.56 6.42 9.32
C LEU A 168 18.92 5.73 9.37
N SER A 169 19.10 4.89 10.38
CA SER A 169 20.20 3.92 10.40
C SER A 169 20.11 2.95 9.22
N ALA A 170 21.25 2.55 8.66
CA ALA A 170 21.30 1.42 7.74
C ALA A 170 20.69 0.15 8.36
N GLY A 171 20.18 -0.74 7.51
CA GLY A 171 19.61 -2.03 7.93
C GLY A 171 18.41 -2.45 7.10
N ASN A 172 17.76 -3.52 7.52
CA ASN A 172 16.58 -4.05 6.84
C ASN A 172 15.32 -3.35 7.35
N TYR A 173 14.42 -2.97 6.44
CA TYR A 173 13.18 -2.30 6.75
C TYR A 173 12.01 -2.92 5.99
N LEU A 174 10.88 -3.05 6.67
CA LEU A 174 9.58 -3.18 6.01
C LEU A 174 9.08 -1.80 5.61
N VAL A 175 8.44 -1.73 4.46
CA VAL A 175 7.63 -0.61 4.02
C VAL A 175 6.21 -1.13 3.88
N ARG A 176 5.25 -0.46 4.51
CA ARG A 176 3.81 -0.72 4.34
C ARG A 176 3.22 0.46 3.58
N HIS A 177 2.67 0.22 2.41
CA HIS A 177 2.00 1.23 1.60
C HIS A 177 0.53 0.85 1.44
N GLU A 178 -0.36 1.84 1.44
CA GLU A 178 -1.78 1.62 1.24
C GLU A 178 -2.47 2.76 0.51
N ILE A 179 -3.59 2.41 -0.12
CA ILE A 179 -4.70 3.32 -0.43
C ILE A 179 -5.84 2.99 0.54
N ILE A 180 -6.57 4.01 1.00
CA ILE A 180 -7.83 3.84 1.73
C ILE A 180 -8.96 4.40 0.86
N ALA A 181 -9.72 3.55 0.17
CA ALA A 181 -10.84 4.01 -0.65
C ALA A 181 -12.04 4.39 0.23
N LEU A 182 -12.58 5.59 0.02
CA LEU A 182 -13.58 6.22 0.89
C LEU A 182 -14.99 6.30 0.29
N HIS A 183 -15.19 5.77 -0.92
CA HIS A 183 -16.46 5.85 -1.65
C HIS A 183 -17.66 5.24 -0.92
N ALA A 184 -17.41 4.30 0.00
CA ALA A 184 -18.41 3.66 0.85
C ALA A 184 -18.20 3.94 2.36
N ALA A 185 -17.40 4.95 2.71
CA ALA A 185 -16.94 5.18 4.07
C ALA A 185 -17.87 6.05 4.94
N TYR A 186 -19.11 6.34 4.50
CA TYR A 186 -20.07 7.16 5.27
C TYR A 186 -20.36 6.58 6.67
N SER A 187 -20.26 5.26 6.83
CA SER A 187 -20.36 4.54 8.10
C SER A 187 -19.25 3.49 8.19
N TYR A 188 -18.95 3.02 9.40
CA TYR A 188 -18.04 1.89 9.61
C TYR A 188 -18.80 0.62 10.05
N PRO A 189 -18.49 -0.57 9.48
CA PRO A 189 -17.55 -0.81 8.37
C PRO A 189 -18.00 -0.14 7.06
N GLY A 190 -17.04 0.25 6.22
CA GLY A 190 -17.31 0.93 4.95
C GLY A 190 -16.06 1.36 4.19
N ALA A 191 -15.08 1.96 4.87
CA ALA A 191 -13.76 2.22 4.30
C ALA A 191 -13.07 0.93 3.84
N GLN A 192 -12.38 1.00 2.71
CA GLN A 192 -11.72 -0.13 2.07
C GLN A 192 -10.21 0.12 2.04
N PHE A 193 -9.45 -0.74 2.70
CA PHE A 193 -8.01 -0.60 2.87
C PHE A 193 -7.29 -1.55 1.91
N TYR A 194 -6.27 -1.05 1.21
CA TYR A 194 -5.46 -1.83 0.27
C TYR A 194 -3.99 -1.82 0.70
N PRO A 195 -3.65 -2.46 1.84
CA PRO A 195 -2.28 -2.53 2.29
C PRO A 195 -1.46 -3.54 1.48
N GLY A 196 -0.22 -3.18 1.20
CA GLY A 196 0.81 -4.08 0.71
C GLY A 196 2.16 -3.75 1.34
N CYS A 197 3.02 -4.75 1.46
CA CYS A 197 4.34 -4.58 2.08
C CYS A 197 5.48 -4.99 1.15
N HIS A 198 6.59 -4.25 1.22
CA HIS A 198 7.85 -4.62 0.58
C HIS A 198 9.04 -4.42 1.49
N GLN A 199 10.13 -5.12 1.16
CA GLN A 199 11.32 -5.21 2.01
C GLN A 199 12.47 -4.46 1.36
N LEU A 200 13.09 -3.58 2.15
CA LEU A 200 14.27 -2.80 1.75
C LEU A 200 15.49 -3.19 2.57
N LYS A 201 16.65 -3.10 1.94
CA LYS A 201 17.94 -3.02 2.62
C LYS A 201 18.48 -1.60 2.50
N VAL A 202 18.22 -0.79 3.52
CA VAL A 202 18.62 0.61 3.54
C VAL A 202 20.12 0.72 3.79
N THR A 203 20.81 1.51 2.95
CA THR A 203 22.26 1.78 3.03
C THR A 203 22.53 3.24 3.36
N GLY A 204 23.70 3.52 3.94
CA GLY A 204 24.07 4.87 4.39
C GLY A 204 23.16 5.39 5.52
N GLY A 205 22.97 6.70 5.55
CA GLY A 205 22.05 7.38 6.46
C GLY A 205 22.68 7.85 7.77
N GLY A 206 21.85 7.96 8.81
CA GLY A 206 22.21 8.46 10.13
C GLY A 206 22.14 7.39 11.23
N SER A 207 21.80 7.81 12.44
CA SER A 207 21.61 6.93 13.60
C SER A 207 20.25 7.14 14.26
N THR A 208 19.32 7.84 13.60
CA THR A 208 18.02 8.17 14.17
C THR A 208 17.16 6.93 14.26
N THR A 209 16.63 6.69 15.45
CA THR A 209 15.58 5.72 15.71
C THR A 209 14.25 6.48 15.79
N PRO A 210 13.28 6.19 14.90
CA PRO A 210 11.97 6.83 14.96
C PRO A 210 11.26 6.58 16.30
N SER A 211 10.51 7.58 16.76
CA SER A 211 9.63 7.51 17.93
C SER A 211 8.16 7.51 17.48
N ASP A 212 7.22 7.46 18.44
CA ASP A 212 5.77 7.45 18.20
C ASP A 212 5.30 6.31 17.28
N LEU A 213 5.87 5.12 17.52
CA LEU A 213 5.58 3.92 16.76
C LEU A 213 4.17 3.41 17.02
N VAL A 214 3.51 2.94 15.97
CA VAL A 214 2.16 2.35 16.02
C VAL A 214 2.17 0.91 15.53
N ALA A 215 1.09 0.18 15.82
CA ALA A 215 0.88 -1.21 15.41
C ALA A 215 -0.21 -1.30 14.33
N PHE A 216 -0.13 -2.32 13.48
CA PHE A 216 -1.22 -2.69 12.57
C PHE A 216 -1.57 -4.17 12.82
N PRO A 217 -2.75 -4.48 13.38
CA PRO A 217 -3.83 -3.57 13.80
C PRO A 217 -3.46 -2.71 15.03
N GLY A 218 -4.15 -1.58 15.21
CA GLY A 218 -4.02 -0.69 16.37
C GLY A 218 -3.90 0.81 16.05
N ALA A 219 -3.24 1.16 14.95
CA ALA A 219 -3.04 2.55 14.51
C ALA A 219 -4.34 3.24 14.07
N TYR A 220 -5.31 2.45 13.62
CA TYR A 220 -6.58 2.89 13.06
C TYR A 220 -7.75 2.40 13.92
N LYS A 221 -8.78 3.25 14.04
CA LYS A 221 -10.06 2.92 14.65
C LYS A 221 -11.17 3.18 13.63
N GLY A 222 -12.21 2.34 13.63
CA GLY A 222 -13.37 2.57 12.75
C GLY A 222 -14.01 3.95 12.92
N SER A 223 -13.93 4.52 14.13
CA SER A 223 -14.43 5.84 14.47
C SER A 223 -13.53 7.01 14.09
N ASP A 224 -12.33 6.78 13.54
CA ASP A 224 -11.44 7.87 13.15
C ASP A 224 -12.09 8.71 12.04
N ALA A 225 -11.96 10.03 12.12
CA ALA A 225 -12.62 10.96 11.18
C ALA A 225 -12.17 10.80 9.72
N GLY A 226 -11.01 10.16 9.49
CA GLY A 226 -10.52 9.79 8.16
C GLY A 226 -10.98 8.41 7.68
N ILE A 227 -11.65 7.62 8.53
CA ILE A 227 -12.10 6.25 8.25
C ILE A 227 -13.62 6.17 8.16
N THR A 228 -14.35 6.78 9.10
CA THR A 228 -15.77 7.08 8.91
C THR A 228 -15.87 8.50 8.34
N TYR A 229 -16.09 8.61 7.03
CA TYR A 229 -15.99 9.86 6.28
C TYR A 229 -16.95 9.90 5.07
N ASP A 230 -17.61 11.04 4.87
CA ASP A 230 -18.44 11.29 3.68
C ASP A 230 -17.63 12.01 2.59
N SER A 231 -17.12 11.25 1.62
CA SER A 231 -16.32 11.78 0.50
C SER A 231 -17.11 12.63 -0.49
N TYR A 232 -18.45 12.59 -0.45
CA TYR A 232 -19.31 13.32 -1.38
C TYR A 232 -19.60 14.75 -0.92
N GLN A 233 -19.34 15.07 0.35
CA GLN A 233 -19.42 16.44 0.85
C GLN A 233 -18.13 17.22 0.58
N ALA A 234 -18.26 18.51 0.32
CA ALA A 234 -17.14 19.43 0.17
C ALA A 234 -16.55 19.79 1.55
N GLN A 235 -15.82 18.85 2.16
CA GLN A 235 -15.21 18.98 3.48
C GLN A 235 -13.73 18.59 3.45
N THR A 236 -12.95 19.09 4.39
CA THR A 236 -11.53 18.72 4.52
C THR A 236 -11.38 17.27 4.97
N TYR A 237 -10.19 16.70 4.82
CA TYR A 237 -9.90 15.32 5.21
C TYR A 237 -8.72 15.27 6.19
N THR A 238 -8.86 14.50 7.26
CA THR A 238 -7.77 14.20 8.20
C THR A 238 -7.26 12.80 7.89
N VAL A 239 -5.99 12.69 7.49
CA VAL A 239 -5.38 11.39 7.21
C VAL A 239 -5.26 10.59 8.52
N PRO A 240 -5.68 9.31 8.58
CA PRO A 240 -5.59 8.50 9.79
C PRO A 240 -4.14 8.11 10.13
N GLY A 241 -3.93 7.68 11.38
CA GLY A 241 -2.62 7.25 11.89
C GLY A 241 -1.78 8.38 12.52
N PRO A 242 -0.52 8.09 12.90
CA PRO A 242 0.37 9.05 13.57
C PRO A 242 0.81 10.17 12.61
N ALA A 243 1.47 11.19 13.14
CA ALA A 243 2.11 12.22 12.32
C ALA A 243 3.22 11.62 11.42
N VAL A 244 3.51 12.28 10.31
CA VAL A 244 4.66 11.92 9.45
C VAL A 244 5.95 12.13 10.24
N PHE A 245 6.78 11.09 10.29
CA PHE A 245 8.12 11.14 10.86
C PHE A 245 9.00 12.12 10.06
N THR A 246 9.68 12.99 10.78
CA THR A 246 10.66 13.92 10.23
C THR A 246 12.02 13.64 10.85
N CYS A 247 13.05 13.62 9.99
CA CYS A 247 14.38 14.00 10.42
C CYS A 247 14.34 15.49 10.83
#